data_AF-A0AAU5QP65-F1
#
_entry.id   AF-A0AAU5QP65-F1
#
_cell.length_a   1.000
_cell.length_b   1.000
_cell.length_c   1.000
_cell.angle_alpha   90.00
_cell.angle_beta   90.00
_cell.angle_gamma   90.00
#
_symmetry.space_group_name_H-M   'P 1'
#
loop_
_entity.id
_entity.type
_entity.pdbx_description
1 polymer ?
#
loop_
_entity_poly.entity_id
_entity_poly.type
_entity_poly.pdbx_seq_one_letter_code
_entity_poly.pdbx_strand_id
1 'polypeptide(L)' 'MSSPSAAAFRAAIERTLGRDPYGHGSRPVSRERDRREATVAGVFIRYYVAQSVLQVTVVRMVPPR' A
#
# COMPACT_ATOMS: atom_id res chain seq x y z
N MET A 1 -14.51 3.19 13.25
CA MET A 1 -14.65 2.77 11.83
C MET A 1 -14.34 1.29 11.77
N SER A 2 -15.22 0.47 11.20
CA SER A 2 -14.95 -0.97 11.03
C SER A 2 -13.80 -1.19 10.04
N SER A 3 -12.92 -2.15 10.32
CA SER A 3 -11.85 -2.55 9.39
C SER A 3 -12.43 -3.03 8.05
N PRO A 4 -11.82 -2.68 6.90
CA PRO A 4 -12.31 -3.13 5.60
C PRO A 4 -12.22 -4.65 5.46
N SER A 5 -13.15 -5.25 4.71
CA SER A 5 -13.03 -6.65 4.32
C SER A 5 -11.81 -6.86 3.41
N ALA A 6 -11.24 -8.07 3.38
CA ALA A 6 -10.09 -8.38 2.52
C ALA A 6 -10.38 -8.08 1.04
N ALA A 7 -11.59 -8.37 0.57
CA ALA A 7 -12.02 -8.06 -0.79
C ALA A 7 -12.09 -6.55 -1.06
N ALA A 8 -12.66 -5.78 -0.13
CA ALA A 8 -12.74 -4.32 -0.26
C ALA A 8 -11.34 -3.69 -0.23
N PHE A 9 -10.46 -4.18 0.64
CA PHE A 9 -9.07 -3.73 0.70
C PHE A 9 -8.31 -4.04 -0.60
N ARG A 10 -8.45 -5.27 -1.14
CA ARG A 10 -7.81 -5.64 -2.41
C ARG A 10 -8.29 -4.76 -3.57
N ALA A 11 -9.60 -4.53 -3.69
CA ALA A 11 -10.14 -3.64 -4.71
C ALA A 11 -9.63 -2.21 -4.58
N ALA A 12 -9.44 -1.71 -3.35
CA ALA A 12 -8.85 -0.39 -3.10
C ALA A 12 -7.37 -0.33 -3.52
N ILE A 13 -6.59 -1.38 -3.26
CA ILE A 13 -5.20 -1.50 -3.72
C ILE A 13 -5.13 -1.53 -5.25
N GLU A 14 -5.94 -2.34 -5.92
CA GLU A 14 -5.98 -2.47 -7.39
C GLU A 14 -6.34 -1.15 -8.10
N ARG A 15 -7.12 -0.28 -7.45
CA ARG A 15 -7.48 1.05 -7.99
C ARG A 15 -6.47 2.16 -7.68
N THR A 16 -5.53 1.90 -6.76
CA THR A 16 -4.54 2.88 -6.29
C THR A 16 -3.12 2.39 -6.58
N LEU A 17 -2.47 1.77 -5.60
CA LEU A 17 -1.07 1.38 -5.65
C LEU A 17 -0.77 0.30 -6.69
N GLY A 18 -1.79 -0.51 -7.05
CA GLY A 18 -1.71 -1.46 -8.15
C GLY A 18 -1.70 -0.81 -9.54
N ARG A 19 -1.96 0.49 -9.67
CA ARG A 19 -1.83 1.28 -10.90
C ARG A 19 -0.65 2.24 -10.84
N ASP A 20 -0.51 2.93 -9.71
CA ASP A 20 0.58 3.86 -9.44
C ASP A 20 1.13 3.64 -8.02
N PRO A 21 2.20 2.84 -7.86
CA PRO A 21 2.78 2.55 -6.54
C PRO A 21 3.54 3.75 -5.95
N TYR A 22 3.84 4.80 -6.73
CA TYR A 22 4.53 5.98 -6.25
C TYR A 22 3.56 7.12 -5.89
N GLY A 23 2.33 7.06 -6.39
CA GLY A 23 1.24 8.00 -6.10
C GLY A 23 0.34 7.62 -4.92
N HIS A 24 -0.86 8.18 -4.89
CA HIS A 24 -1.91 7.89 -3.89
C HIS A 24 -1.47 8.01 -2.41
N GLY A 25 -0.64 9.00 -2.10
CA GLY A 25 -0.12 9.20 -0.73
C GLY A 25 1.00 8.23 -0.33
N SER A 26 1.50 7.44 -1.27
CA SER A 26 2.67 6.61 -1.11
C SER A 26 3.93 7.45 -0.88
N ARG A 27 4.70 7.13 0.16
CA ARG A 27 5.92 7.85 0.53
C ARG A 27 7.10 6.91 0.68
N PRO A 28 8.32 7.33 0.27
CA PRO A 28 9.51 6.54 0.54
C PRO A 28 9.77 6.43 2.04
N VAL A 29 10.28 5.29 2.47
CA VAL A 29 10.71 5.05 3.85
C VAL A 29 12.20 5.33 3.93
N SER A 30 12.59 6.31 4.74
CA SER A 30 13.97 6.78 4.83
C SER A 30 14.51 7.21 3.45
N ARG A 31 15.74 6.83 3.09
CA ARG A 31 16.39 7.14 1.80
C ARG A 31 16.17 6.07 0.73
N GLU A 32 15.35 5.06 1.00
CA GLU A 32 15.10 3.96 0.07
C GLU A 32 13.86 4.23 -0.77
N ARG A 33 14.06 4.59 -2.05
CA ARG A 33 12.99 5.03 -2.97
C ARG A 33 11.86 4.00 -3.12
N ASP A 34 12.24 2.73 -3.18
CA ASP A 34 11.33 1.64 -3.53
C ASP A 34 10.72 0.95 -2.32
N ARG A 35 11.21 1.25 -1.10
CA ARG A 35 10.53 0.90 0.13
C ARG A 35 9.55 2.00 0.49
N ARG A 36 8.25 1.70 0.49
CA ARG A 36 7.19 2.71 0.56
C ARG A 36 6.16 2.41 1.62
N GLU A 37 5.49 3.45 2.09
CA GLU A 37 4.35 3.36 2.99
C GLU A 37 3.17 4.19 2.49
N ALA A 38 1.95 3.73 2.78
CA ALA A 38 0.72 4.40 2.40
C ALA A 38 -0.44 3.98 3.33
N THR A 39 -1.51 4.77 3.36
CA THR A 39 -2.77 4.37 3.99
C THR A 39 -3.82 4.16 2.90
N VAL A 40 -4.38 2.95 2.80
CA VAL A 40 -5.41 2.59 1.81
C VAL A 40 -6.59 2.00 2.55
N ALA A 41 -7.80 2.52 2.29
CA ALA A 41 -9.03 2.09 2.96
C ALA A 41 -8.93 2.09 4.51
N GLY A 42 -8.20 3.06 5.08
CA GLY A 42 -7.99 3.18 6.53
C GLY A 42 -6.94 2.21 7.10
N VAL A 43 -6.28 1.41 6.26
CA VAL A 43 -5.22 0.48 6.67
C VAL A 43 -3.86 1.05 6.28
N PHE A 44 -2.97 1.16 7.26
CA PHE A 44 -1.57 1.51 6.99
C PHE A 44 -0.82 0.29 6.47
N ILE A 45 -0.09 0.47 5.35
CA ILE A 45 0.73 -0.55 4.72
C ILE A 45 2.14 -0.06 4.45
N ARG A 46 3.09 -1.00 4.51
CA ARG A 46 4.47 -0.82 4.05
C ARG A 46 4.81 -1.90 3.03
N TYR A 47 5.45 -1.51 1.94
CA TYR A 47 5.72 -2.39 0.80
C TYR A 47 6.98 -2.02 0.04
N TYR A 48 7.38 -2.89 -0.87
CA TYR A 48 8.47 -2.67 -1.83
C TYR A 48 7.92 -2.58 -3.25
N VAL A 49 8.60 -1.83 -4.11
CA VAL A 49 8.38 -1.78 -5.56
C VAL A 49 9.58 -2.40 -6.26
N ALA A 50 9.42 -3.56 -6.89
CA ALA A 50 10.47 -4.14 -7.72
C ALA A 50 10.41 -3.57 -9.14
N GLN A 51 11.56 -3.32 -9.78
CA GLN A 51 11.60 -2.93 -11.19
C GLN A 51 11.35 -4.16 -12.07
N SER A 52 10.69 -3.96 -13.22
CA SER A 52 10.22 -4.93 -14.24
C SER A 52 8.87 -5.62 -14.02
N VAL A 53 8.38 -5.76 -12.78
CA VAL A 53 7.01 -6.21 -12.48
C VAL A 53 6.49 -5.35 -11.34
N LEU A 54 5.31 -4.74 -11.51
CA LEU A 54 4.65 -4.03 -10.42
C LEU A 54 4.23 -5.04 -9.34
N GLN A 55 5.14 -5.36 -8.43
CA GLN A 55 4.92 -6.25 -7.31
C GLN A 55 4.91 -5.42 -6.03
N VAL A 56 3.72 -5.26 -5.45
CA VAL A 56 3.50 -4.58 -4.16
C VAL A 56 3.36 -5.64 -3.07
N THR A 57 4.39 -5.80 -2.24
CA THR A 57 4.35 -6.75 -1.10
C THR A 57 3.94 -6.03 0.18
N VAL A 58 2.73 -6.27 0.69
CA VAL A 58 2.30 -5.68 1.97
C VAL A 58 2.97 -6.42 3.14
N VAL A 59 3.89 -5.74 3.82
CA VAL A 59 4.70 -6.31 4.91
C VAL A 59 3.95 -6.34 6.25
N ARG A 60 3.06 -5.36 6.49
CA ARG A 60 2.26 -5.27 7.72
C ARG A 60 1.02 -4.42 7.48
N MET A 61 -0.14 -4.91 7.92
CA MET A 61 -1.38 -4.14 8.02
C MET A 61 -1.62 -3.77 9.49
N VAL A 62 -1.95 -2.51 9.75
CA VAL A 62 -2.33 -2.05 11.10
C VAL A 62 -3.74 -1.48 11.04
N PRO A 63 -4.74 -2.13 11.67
CA PRO A 63 -6.07 -1.55 11.78
C PRO A 63 -6.07 -0.38 12.78
N PRO A 64 -6.89 0.67 12.56
CA PRO A 64 -7.11 1.71 13.56
C PRO A 64 -7.78 1.11 14.80
N ARG A 65 -7.41 1.62 15.99
CA ARG A 65 -8.03 1.23 17.28
C ARG A 65 -9.46 1.73 17.39
#